data_AF-A0A838UH68-F1
#
_entry.id   AF-A0A838UH68-F1
#
_cell.length_a   1.000
_cell.length_b   1.000
_cell.length_c   1.000
_cell.angle_alpha   90.00
_cell.angle_beta   90.00
_cell.angle_gamma   90.00
#
_symmetry.space_group_name_H-M   'P 1'
#
loop_
_entity.id
_entity.type
_entity.pdbx_description
1 polymer ?
#
loop_
_entity_poly.entity_id
_entity_poly.type
_entity_poly.pdbx_seq_one_letter_code
_entity_poly.pdbx_strand_id
1 'polypeptide(L)'
;MEIFIGGGGDDLGFLNFGVMADYARSYAARTGRRVLSVPHAGTSRVRRAIAVASRAGEGVSLIGHSWGGPDAWRAAAWAVRAVLPVRGLITLDPVGGPLRRRFEGPAPAFWLNVEARPSS
;
A
#
# COMPACT_ATOMS: atom_id res chain seq x y z
N MET A 1 11.93 0.67 3.49
CA MET A 1 11.01 1.75 3.07
C MET A 1 9.57 1.32 3.29
N GLU A 2 8.69 2.23 3.71
CA GLU A 2 7.25 1.98 3.80
C GLU A 2 6.52 2.70 2.67
N ILE A 3 5.58 2.02 2.00
CA ILE A 3 4.73 2.61 0.96
C ILE A 3 3.28 2.56 1.41
N PHE A 4 2.68 3.74 1.57
CA PHE A 4 1.27 3.91 1.90
C PHE A 4 0.49 4.23 0.63
N ILE A 5 -0.57 3.48 0.37
CA ILE A 5 -1.44 3.64 -0.79
C ILE A 5 -2.83 4.05 -0.30
N GLY A 6 -3.24 5.25 -0.69
CA GLY A 6 -4.54 5.83 -0.36
C GLY A 6 -5.71 5.07 -0.99
N GLY A 7 -6.90 5.30 -0.46
CA GLY A 7 -8.18 4.86 -1.01
C GLY A 7 -8.86 5.92 -1.88
N GLY A 8 -10.12 5.66 -2.24
CA GLY A 8 -10.91 6.52 -3.13
C GLY A 8 -11.03 7.98 -2.66
N GLY A 9 -11.31 8.15 -1.35
CA GLY A 9 -11.43 9.48 -0.73
C GLY A 9 -10.10 10.14 -0.37
N ASP A 10 -9.00 9.37 -0.30
CA ASP A 10 -7.67 9.90 -0.02
C ASP A 10 -7.11 10.72 -1.21
N ASP A 11 -7.68 10.52 -2.40
CA ASP A 11 -7.21 11.09 -3.67
C ASP A 11 -7.94 12.38 -4.07
N LEU A 12 -8.89 12.87 -3.24
CA LEU A 12 -9.56 14.16 -3.43
C LEU A 12 -8.64 15.33 -3.04
N GLY A 13 -7.42 15.31 -3.58
CA GLY A 13 -6.26 16.16 -3.25
C GLY A 13 -6.39 17.66 -3.46
N PHE A 14 -7.60 18.19 -3.73
CA PHE A 14 -7.85 19.63 -3.71
C PHE A 14 -7.97 20.22 -2.29
N LEU A 15 -8.08 19.39 -1.25
CA LEU A 15 -8.34 19.85 0.11
C LEU A 15 -7.38 19.30 1.19
N ASN A 16 -6.30 18.60 0.80
CA ASN A 16 -5.33 18.03 1.74
C ASN A 16 -5.94 17.01 2.75
N PHE A 17 -7.09 16.41 2.42
CA PHE A 17 -7.73 15.35 3.21
C PHE A 17 -7.34 13.98 2.66
N GLY A 18 -6.26 13.40 3.15
CA GLY A 18 -5.92 12.02 2.86
C GLY A 18 -5.38 11.35 4.12
N VAL A 19 -6.21 10.53 4.78
CA VAL A 19 -5.85 9.83 6.03
C VAL A 19 -4.54 9.07 5.84
N MET A 20 -4.34 8.43 4.69
CA MET A 20 -3.12 7.69 4.41
C MET A 20 -1.92 8.59 4.16
N ALA A 21 -2.09 9.73 3.49
CA ALA A 21 -1.02 10.68 3.26
C ALA A 21 -0.59 11.38 4.57
N ASP A 22 -1.55 11.76 5.40
CA ASP A 22 -1.34 12.40 6.70
C ASP A 22 -0.66 11.43 7.68
N TYR A 23 -1.13 10.18 7.71
CA TYR A 23 -0.49 9.13 8.50
C TYR A 23 0.93 8.85 8.01
N ALA A 24 1.15 8.76 6.69
CA ALA A 24 2.47 8.55 6.11
C ALA A 24 3.46 9.66 6.52
N ARG A 25 3.05 10.93 6.48
CA ARG A 25 3.86 12.07 6.93
C ARG A 25 4.17 11.98 8.42
N SER A 26 3.15 11.73 9.24
CA SER A 26 3.30 11.62 10.70
C SER A 26 4.19 10.43 11.10
N TYR A 27 4.05 9.31 10.40
CA TYR A 27 4.88 8.11 10.58
C TYR A 27 6.34 8.38 10.23
N ALA A 28 6.61 9.05 9.11
CA ALA A 28 7.97 9.44 8.73
C ALA A 28 8.61 10.36 9.78
N ALA A 29 7.88 11.38 10.24
CA ALA A 29 8.36 12.32 11.26
C ALA A 29 8.65 11.62 12.59
N ARG A 30 7.78 10.70 13.03
CA ARG A 30 7.92 9.99 14.31
C ARG A 30 9.03 8.93 14.30
N THR A 31 9.26 8.29 13.16
CA THR A 31 10.16 7.11 13.09
C THR A 31 11.48 7.37 12.40
N GLY A 32 11.62 8.50 11.69
CA GLY A 32 12.76 8.78 10.81
C GLY A 32 12.85 7.83 9.59
N ARG A 33 11.87 6.95 9.39
CA ARG A 33 11.90 5.98 8.28
C ARG A 33 11.55 6.65 6.97
N ARG A 34 12.17 6.15 5.89
CA ARG A 34 11.82 6.52 4.52
C ARG A 34 10.43 6.02 4.17
N VAL A 35 9.56 6.96 3.80
CA VAL A 35 8.16 6.72 3.47
C VAL A 35 7.83 7.28 2.08
N LEU A 36 6.96 6.58 1.35
CA LEU A 36 6.29 7.09 0.16
C LEU A 36 4.79 6.96 0.33
N SER A 37 4.06 8.04 0.09
CA SER A 37 2.60 8.01 -0.05
C SER A 37 2.24 8.07 -1.54
N VAL A 38 1.29 7.24 -1.97
CA VAL A 38 0.81 7.15 -3.35
C VAL A 38 -0.73 7.13 -3.35
N PRO A 39 -1.40 7.85 -4.25
CA PRO A 39 -2.84 7.71 -4.46
C PRO A 39 -3.22 6.29 -4.94
N HIS A 40 -4.51 5.93 -4.86
CA HIS A 40 -4.96 4.69 -5.52
C HIS A 40 -4.78 4.82 -7.05
N ALA A 41 -4.79 3.68 -7.75
CA ALA A 41 -4.39 3.56 -9.15
C ALA A 41 -2.91 3.91 -9.46
N GLY A 42 -2.11 4.29 -8.46
CA GLY A 42 -0.68 4.57 -8.60
C GLY A 42 0.25 3.35 -8.68
N THR A 43 -0.25 2.16 -9.01
CA THR A 43 0.49 0.88 -8.93
C THR A 43 1.82 0.89 -9.70
N SER A 44 1.91 1.57 -10.85
CA SER A 44 3.17 1.71 -11.60
C SER A 44 4.25 2.46 -10.80
N ARG A 45 3.86 3.51 -10.07
CA ARG A 45 4.76 4.28 -9.18
C ARG A 45 5.23 3.42 -8.02
N VAL A 46 4.34 2.62 -7.44
CA VAL A 46 4.67 1.68 -6.36
C VAL A 46 5.68 0.63 -6.85
N ARG A 47 5.45 0.00 -8.00
CA ARG A 47 6.37 -0.98 -8.60
C ARG A 47 7.76 -0.38 -8.85
N ARG A 48 7.82 0.85 -9.37
CA ARG A 48 9.08 1.57 -9.57
C ARG A 48 9.81 1.81 -8.24
N ALA A 49 9.09 2.22 -7.21
CA ALA A 49 9.66 2.44 -5.88
C ALA A 49 10.21 1.14 -5.26
N ILE A 50 9.50 0.01 -5.41
CA ILE A 50 9.99 -1.31 -4.98
C ILE A 50 11.29 -1.67 -5.70
N ALA A 51 11.34 -1.52 -7.03
CA ALA A 51 12.55 -1.83 -7.80
C ALA A 51 13.75 -0.95 -7.39
N VAL A 52 13.52 0.35 -7.13
CA VAL A 52 14.56 1.28 -6.66
C VAL A 52 15.05 0.90 -5.26
N ALA A 53 14.14 0.62 -4.33
CA ALA A 53 14.49 0.18 -2.98
C ALA A 53 15.29 -1.13 -3.00
N SER A 54 14.85 -2.11 -3.80
CA SER A 54 15.54 -3.38 -3.98
C SER A 54 16.99 -3.20 -4.46
N ARG A 55 17.23 -2.33 -5.46
CA ARG A 55 18.58 -2.02 -5.95
C ARG A 55 19.46 -1.36 -4.88
N ALA A 56 18.87 -0.70 -3.90
CA ALA A 56 19.57 -0.11 -2.76
C ALA A 56 19.74 -1.10 -1.58
N GLY A 57 19.34 -2.37 -1.74
CA GLY A 57 19.36 -3.36 -0.66
C GLY A 57 18.29 -3.13 0.41
N GLU A 58 17.30 -2.26 0.16
CA GLU A 58 16.24 -1.94 1.09
C GLU A 58 15.02 -2.85 0.87
N GLY A 59 14.49 -3.45 1.95
CA GLY A 59 13.19 -4.12 1.91
C GLY A 59 12.02 -3.12 1.99
N VAL A 60 10.89 -3.49 1.39
CA VAL A 60 9.69 -2.65 1.31
C VAL A 60 8.51 -3.28 2.06
N SER A 61 7.79 -2.51 2.87
CA SER A 61 6.43 -2.88 3.30
C SER A 61 5.39 -2.07 2.55
N LEU A 62 4.25 -2.71 2.25
CA LEU A 62 3.13 -2.10 1.54
C LEU A 62 1.95 -1.98 2.49
N ILE A 63 1.33 -0.81 2.54
CA ILE A 63 0.14 -0.54 3.34
C ILE A 63 -0.90 0.09 2.42
N GLY A 64 -2.06 -0.55 2.23
CA GLY A 64 -3.11 -0.06 1.34
C GLY A 64 -4.46 0.07 2.03
N HIS A 65 -5.11 1.22 1.89
CA HIS A 65 -6.44 1.49 2.45
C HIS A 65 -7.52 1.46 1.37
N SER A 66 -8.67 0.86 1.63
CA SER A 66 -9.83 0.88 0.72
C SER A 66 -9.42 0.45 -0.71
N TRP A 67 -9.57 1.30 -1.72
CA TRP A 67 -9.11 1.06 -3.11
C TRP A 67 -7.60 0.87 -3.25
N GLY A 68 -6.81 1.42 -2.34
CA GLY A 68 -5.37 1.19 -2.25
C GLY A 68 -4.99 -0.20 -1.76
N GLY A 69 -5.89 -0.92 -1.09
CA GLY A 69 -5.67 -2.30 -0.64
C GLY A 69 -5.42 -3.27 -1.79
N PRO A 70 -6.35 -3.40 -2.76
CA PRO A 70 -6.13 -4.19 -3.96
C PRO A 70 -4.90 -3.76 -4.79
N ASP A 71 -4.55 -2.47 -4.79
CA ASP A 71 -3.35 -1.97 -5.48
C ASP A 71 -2.06 -2.38 -4.77
N ALA A 72 -2.05 -2.32 -3.44
CA ALA A 72 -0.96 -2.83 -2.60
C ALA A 72 -0.74 -4.32 -2.86
N TRP A 73 -1.82 -5.10 -2.91
CA TRP A 73 -1.75 -6.52 -3.24
C TRP A 73 -1.16 -6.77 -4.62
N ARG A 74 -1.65 -6.08 -5.66
CA ARG A 74 -1.15 -6.25 -7.03
C ARG A 74 0.33 -5.86 -7.15
N ALA A 75 0.78 -4.89 -6.39
CA ALA A 75 2.19 -4.52 -6.30
C ALA A 75 3.01 -5.62 -5.58
N ALA A 76 2.49 -6.16 -4.46
CA ALA A 76 3.12 -7.27 -3.73
C ALA A 76 3.23 -8.51 -4.60
N ALA A 77 2.15 -8.93 -5.26
CA ALA A 77 2.10 -10.10 -6.13
C ALA A 77 3.07 -9.96 -7.32
N TRP A 78 3.16 -8.77 -7.91
CA TRP A 78 4.16 -8.48 -8.93
C TRP A 78 5.59 -8.61 -8.38
N ALA A 79 5.86 -8.05 -7.20
CA ALA A 79 7.17 -8.11 -6.57
C ALA A 79 7.58 -9.55 -6.23
N VAL A 80 6.66 -10.39 -5.76
CA VAL A 80 6.91 -11.81 -5.51
C VAL A 80 7.29 -12.53 -6.81
N ARG A 81 6.55 -12.31 -7.91
CA ARG A 81 6.91 -12.89 -9.23
C ARG A 81 8.28 -12.43 -9.73
N ALA A 82 8.65 -11.19 -9.41
CA ALA A 82 9.93 -10.60 -9.78
C ALA A 82 11.06 -10.89 -8.78
N VAL A 83 10.81 -11.69 -7.72
CA VAL A 83 11.76 -12.01 -6.66
C VAL A 83 12.33 -10.75 -5.98
N LEU A 84 11.47 -9.76 -5.76
CA LEU A 84 11.82 -8.49 -5.11
C LEU A 84 11.46 -8.51 -3.61
N PRO A 85 12.26 -7.86 -2.75
CA PRO A 85 12.13 -7.96 -1.30
C PRO A 85 10.97 -7.11 -0.75
N VAL A 86 9.77 -7.70 -0.75
CA VAL A 86 8.63 -7.18 0.01
C VAL A 86 8.57 -7.88 1.37
N ARG A 87 8.73 -7.12 2.44
CA ARG A 87 8.74 -7.61 3.83
C ARG A 87 7.36 -7.96 4.35
N GLY A 88 6.34 -7.24 3.90
CA GLY A 88 4.98 -7.43 4.34
C GLY A 88 3.97 -6.58 3.61
N LEU A 89 2.73 -7.04 3.63
CA LEU A 89 1.55 -6.35 3.14
C LEU A 89 0.55 -6.16 4.27
N ILE A 90 0.04 -4.94 4.42
CA ILE A 90 -1.07 -4.62 5.31
C ILE A 90 -2.17 -3.99 4.47
N THR A 91 -3.38 -4.53 4.56
CA THR A 91 -4.56 -3.93 3.94
C THR A 91 -5.52 -3.45 5.02
N LEU A 92 -6.04 -2.23 4.86
CA LEU A 92 -6.94 -1.57 5.79
C LEU A 92 -8.28 -1.35 5.09
N ASP A 93 -9.32 -1.99 5.59
CA ASP A 93 -10.69 -1.99 5.06
C ASP A 93 -10.74 -2.03 3.53
N PRO A 94 -10.08 -3.03 2.89
CA PRO A 94 -9.89 -2.97 1.45
C PRO A 94 -11.19 -3.26 0.71
N VAL A 95 -11.40 -2.54 -0.39
CA VAL A 95 -12.58 -2.74 -1.25
C VAL A 95 -12.32 -3.86 -2.27
N GLY A 96 -12.55 -5.11 -1.84
CA GLY A 96 -12.55 -6.31 -2.69
C GLY A 96 -13.97 -6.84 -3.00
N GLY A 97 -14.13 -7.69 -4.02
CA GLY A 97 -15.41 -8.38 -4.29
C GLY A 97 -15.67 -8.73 -5.76
N PRO A 98 -16.74 -9.47 -6.09
CA PRO A 98 -17.06 -9.92 -7.46
C PRO A 98 -17.31 -8.77 -8.45
N LEU A 99 -17.71 -7.60 -7.97
CA LEU A 99 -17.89 -6.36 -8.76
C LEU A 99 -16.70 -5.39 -8.63
N ARG A 100 -15.61 -5.79 -7.97
CA ARG A 100 -14.46 -4.92 -7.62
C ARG A 100 -13.12 -5.65 -7.87
N ARG A 101 -11.99 -4.96 -7.65
CA ARG A 101 -10.64 -5.51 -7.89
C ARG A 101 -10.38 -6.69 -6.94
N ARG A 102 -10.16 -7.89 -7.50
CA ARG A 102 -9.84 -9.11 -6.73
C ARG A 102 -8.37 -9.15 -6.30
N PHE A 103 -8.13 -9.80 -5.16
CA PHE A 103 -6.79 -10.15 -4.64
C PHE A 103 -6.27 -11.39 -5.37
N GLU A 104 -5.69 -11.19 -6.56
CA GLU A 104 -5.20 -12.27 -7.42
C GLU A 104 -3.68 -12.32 -7.50
N GLY A 105 -3.12 -13.51 -7.71
CA GLY A 105 -1.68 -13.75 -7.83
C GLY A 105 -1.02 -14.27 -6.55
N PRO A 106 0.31 -14.45 -6.57
CA PRO A 106 1.02 -15.00 -5.43
C PRO A 106 0.94 -14.06 -4.23
N ALA A 107 0.64 -14.62 -3.07
CA ALA A 107 0.60 -13.89 -1.81
C ALA A 107 2.03 -13.54 -1.35
N PRO A 108 2.24 -12.38 -0.72
CA PRO A 108 3.49 -12.11 -0.01
C PRO A 108 3.62 -13.03 1.21
N ALA A 109 4.86 -13.23 1.69
CA ALA A 109 5.13 -14.10 2.84
C ALA A 109 4.42 -13.66 4.12
N PHE A 110 4.17 -12.36 4.28
CA PHE A 110 3.37 -11.80 5.36
C PHE A 110 2.27 -10.91 4.79
N TRP A 111 1.02 -11.22 5.16
CA TRP A 111 -0.14 -10.38 4.89
C TRP A 111 -1.02 -10.26 6.13
N LEU A 112 -1.33 -9.01 6.52
CA LEU A 112 -2.34 -8.68 7.50
C LEU A 112 -3.49 -7.93 6.82
N ASN A 113 -4.69 -8.51 6.87
CA ASN A 113 -5.92 -7.83 6.44
C ASN A 113 -6.71 -7.34 7.65
N VAL A 114 -6.91 -6.03 7.74
CA VAL A 114 -7.67 -5.39 8.82
C VAL A 114 -8.99 -4.89 8.25
N GLU A 115 -10.10 -5.40 8.76
CA GLU A 115 -11.45 -4.91 8.41
C GLU A 115 -12.00 -4.07 9.57
N ALA A 116 -12.43 -2.84 9.28
CA ALA A 116 -13.06 -2.00 10.28
C ALA A 116 -14.54 -2.36 10.41
N ARG A 117 -14.97 -2.76 11.61
CA ARG A 117 -16.37 -3.06 11.93
C ARG A 117 -16.82 -2.22 13.13
N PRO A 118 -17.04 -0.90 12.95
CA PRO A 118 -17.49 -0.06 14.05
C PRO A 118 -18.87 -0.55 14.53
N SER A 119 -18.99 -0.83 15.83
CA SER A 119 -20.29 -1.00 16.47
C SER A 119 -20.93 0.38 16.59
N SER A 120 -22.10 0.55 15.97
CA SER A 120 -22.98 1.71 16.14
C SER A 120 -23.38 1.93 17.59
#